data_AF-A0A0F4Z063-F1
#
_entry.id   AF-A0A0F4Z063-F1
#
_cell.length_a   1.000
_cell.length_b   1.000
_cell.length_c   1.000
_cell.angle_alpha   90.00
_cell.angle_beta   90.00
_cell.angle_gamma   90.00
#
_symmetry.space_group_name_H-M   'P 1'
#
loop_
_entity.id
_entity.type
_entity.pdbx_description
1 polymer ?
#
loop_
_entity_poly.entity_id
_entity_poly.type
_entity_poly.pdbx_seq_one_letter_code
_entity_poly.pdbx_strand_id
1 'polypeptide(L)'
;MEFMDAVGELQALPNDIHLLCPRQHDDDFSRYDDLTEQDESGKSVAQLVEEARARREKFLSCMQILAFNQDGVAELQDWIWRKLDDALERCDLCIQEYYKGKIWLVEKLKENYDDEDIEKFARMLDEWDIKRITRNLTTAAEKLKALPPQEMSIHALDTASLLSIFETLSCEAMLRNDRLLKDYFDVPFKLVQTKRPLKVSDYIPAVTYFLFDPDQTRSFWAISAWSRYPRPPTTAEFDWAVKEGLLRALAEASQQPPDIAVVQRLWRGLQFIVKRLDKEQITHNLRALDIDACRLSVEHLAIPSPGLRFLLNTIQILLEKAPGDFWDAMQTISPQAIVEQVFYNPQLEAFLMQATDDEPYDKSILKEMLSWIQPFMSSLKGAHQPSACRFLVSQLLNRFQDPRFPNISRYHCFRTGLTALLHTLRTFTDHESSRGSVARVVLSETLQIVSDNINQILEPPMFAVEPVQQREITSSCMDVIRNTLALECQSLKTDYEVILRQNTLHHGVSTYSPAIWDAVVAHLHESNGGLSTAALLGILPLVGLEKFPTKGEDSREKTHFNVIYGHLTHWPAKLSSG
;
A
#
# COMPACT_ATOMS: atom_id res chain seq x y z
N MET A 1 24.19 36.04 26.05
CA MET A 1 23.70 37.42 25.95
C MET A 1 22.51 37.46 24.99
N GLU A 2 22.65 36.88 23.79
CA GLU A 2 21.58 36.78 22.77
C GLU A 2 20.24 36.17 23.25
N PHE A 3 20.25 35.12 24.09
CA PHE A 3 19.00 34.52 24.61
C PHE A 3 18.24 35.42 25.60
N MET A 4 18.93 36.28 26.35
CA MET A 4 18.29 37.15 27.34
C MET A 4 17.54 38.29 26.66
N ASP A 5 18.13 38.85 25.60
CA ASP A 5 17.47 39.88 24.78
C ASP A 5 16.22 39.31 24.09
N ALA A 6 16.32 38.08 23.56
CA ALA A 6 15.18 37.39 22.97
C ALA A 6 14.04 37.10 23.98
N VAL A 7 14.37 36.73 25.23
CA VAL A 7 13.35 36.59 26.28
C VAL A 7 12.70 37.93 26.62
N GLY A 8 13.48 39.02 26.66
CA GLY A 8 12.95 40.37 26.87
C GLY A 8 11.96 40.79 25.78
N GLU A 9 12.26 40.49 24.52
CA GLU A 9 11.34 40.72 23.40
C GLU A 9 10.04 39.89 23.53
N LEU A 10 10.14 38.64 23.96
CA LEU A 10 8.98 37.77 24.17
C LEU A 10 8.13 38.22 25.38
N GLN A 11 8.75 38.77 26.41
CA GLN A 11 8.07 39.37 27.56
C GLN A 11 7.31 40.66 27.21
N ALA A 12 7.77 41.37 26.18
CA ALA A 12 7.14 42.60 25.70
C ALA A 12 5.92 42.33 24.79
N LEU A 13 5.65 41.08 24.42
CA LEU A 13 4.48 40.72 23.64
C LEU A 13 3.18 41.02 24.41
N PRO A 14 2.08 41.33 23.69
CA PRO A 14 0.75 41.42 24.29
C PRO A 14 0.40 40.15 25.09
N ASN A 15 -0.38 40.29 26.17
CA ASN A 15 -0.70 39.15 27.05
C ASN A 15 -1.71 38.17 26.44
N ASP A 16 -2.49 38.62 25.47
CA ASP A 16 -3.53 37.90 24.75
C ASP A 16 -3.02 37.15 23.52
N ILE A 17 -1.88 37.55 22.95
CA ILE A 17 -1.33 36.88 21.76
C ILE A 17 -0.87 35.45 22.10
N HIS A 18 -1.22 34.50 21.24
CA HIS A 18 -0.80 33.13 21.45
C HIS A 18 0.69 32.97 21.17
N LEU A 19 1.40 32.37 22.12
CA LEU A 19 2.85 32.25 22.08
C LEU A 19 3.36 31.45 20.88
N LEU A 20 2.72 30.33 20.55
CA LEU A 20 3.26 29.32 19.61
C LEU A 20 2.49 29.20 18.30
N CYS A 21 1.30 29.80 18.19
CA CYS A 21 0.42 29.64 17.02
C CYS A 21 -0.07 30.98 16.45
N PRO A 22 -0.67 30.98 15.24
CA PRO A 22 -1.11 32.20 14.57
C PRO A 22 -2.31 32.93 15.20
N ARG A 23 -3.01 32.31 16.16
CA ARG A 23 -4.12 32.95 16.86
C ARG A 23 -3.69 34.24 17.55
N GLN A 24 -4.50 35.29 17.39
CA GLN A 24 -4.17 36.62 17.89
C GLN A 24 -4.69 36.89 19.30
N HIS A 25 -5.70 36.15 19.76
CA HIS A 25 -6.30 36.26 21.09
C HIS A 25 -7.08 34.98 21.48
N ASP A 26 -7.49 34.85 22.75
CA ASP A 26 -8.17 33.66 23.26
C ASP A 26 -9.51 33.32 22.55
N ASP A 27 -10.21 34.33 22.01
CA ASP A 27 -11.47 34.14 21.25
C ASP A 27 -11.25 33.81 19.75
N ASP A 28 -10.00 33.62 19.33
CA ASP A 28 -9.66 33.33 17.95
C ASP A 28 -9.67 31.82 17.71
N PHE A 29 -10.74 31.32 17.08
CA PHE A 29 -10.91 29.90 16.81
C PHE A 29 -10.49 29.49 15.40
N SER A 30 -9.80 30.39 14.67
CA SER A 30 -9.36 30.16 13.30
C SER A 30 -8.34 29.03 13.22
N ARG A 31 -8.38 28.27 12.11
CA ARG A 31 -7.45 27.14 11.84
C ARG A 31 -6.26 27.53 10.97
N TYR A 32 -6.35 28.65 10.25
CA TYR A 32 -5.29 29.18 9.38
C TYR A 32 -4.85 28.21 8.28
N ASP A 33 -5.78 27.39 7.78
CA ASP A 33 -5.51 26.38 6.76
C ASP A 33 -5.43 26.98 5.34
N ASP A 34 -6.13 28.07 5.06
CA ASP A 34 -6.11 28.76 3.76
C ASP A 34 -5.20 30.00 3.79
N LEU A 35 -4.00 29.83 3.23
CA LEU A 35 -2.99 30.89 3.17
C LEU A 35 -3.39 32.09 2.29
N THR A 36 -4.43 31.95 1.47
CA THR A 36 -4.92 33.00 0.57
C THR A 36 -5.93 33.94 1.23
N GLU A 37 -6.49 33.53 2.38
CA GLU A 37 -7.40 34.37 3.16
C GLU A 37 -6.66 35.57 3.79
N GLN A 38 -7.42 36.63 4.06
CA GLN A 38 -6.97 37.82 4.75
C GLN A 38 -7.76 38.01 6.03
N ASP A 39 -7.09 38.47 7.08
CA ASP A 39 -7.74 38.80 8.34
C ASP A 39 -8.47 40.16 8.29
N GLU A 40 -9.16 40.51 9.37
CA GLU A 40 -9.88 41.78 9.50
C GLU A 40 -8.96 43.01 9.44
N SER A 41 -7.64 42.83 9.66
CA SER A 41 -6.62 43.87 9.61
C SER A 41 -5.98 44.04 8.22
N GLY A 42 -6.35 43.19 7.26
CA GLY A 42 -5.81 43.16 5.90
C GLY A 42 -4.46 42.44 5.77
N LYS A 43 -3.99 41.78 6.84
CA LYS A 43 -2.83 40.88 6.77
C LYS A 43 -3.27 39.55 6.15
N SER A 44 -2.43 38.97 5.30
CA SER A 44 -2.72 37.62 4.80
C SER A 44 -2.49 36.58 5.89
N VAL A 45 -3.25 35.49 5.84
CA VAL A 45 -3.03 34.32 6.71
C VAL A 45 -1.57 33.84 6.59
N ALA A 46 -1.00 33.86 5.39
CA ALA A 46 0.42 33.54 5.19
C ALA A 46 1.37 34.42 6.04
N GLN A 47 1.10 35.72 6.16
CA GLN A 47 1.90 36.62 7.01
C GLN A 47 1.75 36.29 8.49
N LEU A 48 0.52 36.02 8.95
CA LEU A 48 0.27 35.64 10.34
C LEU A 48 0.95 34.32 10.72
N VAL A 49 0.91 33.35 9.81
CA VAL A 49 1.58 32.05 9.97
C VAL A 49 3.09 32.22 10.08
N GLU A 50 3.71 33.05 9.23
CA GLU A 50 5.16 33.31 9.30
C GLU A 50 5.55 34.12 10.55
N GLU A 51 4.77 35.11 10.96
CA GLU A 51 4.99 35.85 12.22
C GLU A 51 4.93 34.91 13.43
N ALA A 52 3.95 34.01 13.46
CA ALA A 52 3.80 33.01 14.51
C ALA A 52 4.94 31.99 14.48
N ARG A 53 5.37 31.54 13.30
CA ARG A 53 6.53 30.66 13.13
C ARG A 53 7.79 31.30 13.71
N ALA A 54 8.07 32.55 13.36
CA ALA A 54 9.23 33.28 13.87
C ALA A 54 9.18 33.45 15.39
N ARG A 55 7.99 33.76 15.95
CA ARG A 55 7.78 33.86 17.40
C ARG A 55 8.00 32.51 18.10
N ARG A 56 7.45 31.43 17.56
CA ARG A 56 7.62 30.06 18.06
C ARG A 56 9.09 29.65 18.05
N GLU A 57 9.79 29.83 16.93
CA GLU A 57 11.21 29.48 16.79
C GLU A 57 12.10 30.30 17.74
N LYS A 58 11.77 31.58 17.96
CA LYS A 58 12.43 32.42 18.96
C LYS A 58 12.23 31.87 20.38
N PHE A 59 10.98 31.61 20.79
CA PHE A 59 10.68 31.05 22.11
C PHE A 59 11.37 29.70 22.34
N LEU A 60 11.30 28.79 21.37
CA LEU A 60 11.95 27.48 21.47
C LEU A 60 13.48 27.58 21.53
N SER A 61 14.08 28.53 20.81
CA SER A 61 15.52 28.78 20.93
C SER A 61 15.90 29.27 22.33
N CYS A 62 15.06 30.09 22.97
CA CYS A 62 15.27 30.53 24.36
C CYS A 62 15.20 29.39 25.38
N MET A 63 14.50 28.29 25.08
CA MET A 63 14.42 27.12 25.98
C MET A 63 15.79 26.48 26.26
N GLN A 64 16.81 26.75 25.46
CA GLN A 64 18.19 26.33 25.76
C GLN A 64 18.68 26.85 27.11
N ILE A 65 18.14 27.98 27.62
CA ILE A 65 18.48 28.49 28.95
C ILE A 65 18.17 27.49 30.08
N LEU A 66 17.23 26.57 29.84
CA LEU A 66 16.83 25.53 30.80
C LEU A 66 17.95 24.50 31.05
N ALA A 67 18.93 24.39 30.13
CA ALA A 67 20.07 23.50 30.29
C ALA A 67 21.19 24.09 31.20
N PHE A 68 21.14 25.38 31.53
CA PHE A 68 22.19 26.04 32.30
C PHE A 68 21.90 26.04 33.81
N ASN A 69 22.90 25.67 34.62
CA ASN A 69 22.82 25.64 36.08
C ASN A 69 23.53 26.84 36.75
N GLN A 70 23.59 28.00 36.09
CA GLN A 70 24.31 29.19 36.60
C GLN A 70 23.43 30.04 37.53
N ASP A 71 24.05 30.65 38.55
CA ASP A 71 23.38 31.63 39.41
C ASP A 71 22.90 32.83 38.58
N GLY A 72 21.60 33.13 38.64
CA GLY A 72 20.98 34.28 37.96
C GLY A 72 20.05 33.96 36.79
N VAL A 73 19.90 32.70 36.36
CA VAL A 73 18.93 32.32 35.30
C VAL A 73 17.64 31.70 35.80
N ALA A 74 17.52 31.40 37.11
CA ALA A 74 16.37 30.70 37.69
C ALA A 74 15.03 31.41 37.43
N GLU A 75 14.96 32.73 37.58
CA GLU A 75 13.74 33.50 37.31
C GLU A 75 13.31 33.41 35.83
N LEU A 76 14.27 33.37 34.91
CA LEU A 76 14.00 33.22 33.48
C LEU A 76 13.55 31.81 33.15
N GLN A 77 14.15 30.79 33.77
CA GLN A 77 13.74 29.39 33.61
C GLN A 77 12.30 29.18 34.12
N ASP A 78 11.98 29.71 35.30
CA ASP A 78 10.62 29.67 35.86
C ASP A 78 9.62 30.40 34.96
N TRP A 79 10.00 31.55 34.39
CA TRP A 79 9.15 32.27 33.45
C TRP A 79 8.87 31.45 32.18
N ILE A 80 9.89 30.81 31.60
CA ILE A 80 9.73 29.97 30.39
C ILE A 80 8.79 28.82 30.67
N TRP A 81 8.99 28.08 31.76
CA TRP A 81 8.13 26.94 32.09
C TRP A 81 6.67 27.37 32.32
N ARG A 82 6.45 28.44 33.07
CA ARG A 82 5.10 28.96 33.30
C ARG A 82 4.42 29.41 32.02
N LYS A 83 5.15 30.10 31.14
CA LYS A 83 4.60 30.55 29.86
C LYS A 83 4.30 29.40 28.91
N LEU A 84 5.13 28.35 28.92
CA LEU A 84 4.85 27.15 28.16
C LEU A 84 3.58 26.44 28.69
N ASP A 85 3.50 26.21 29.99
CA ASP A 85 2.32 25.58 30.61
C ASP A 85 1.05 26.40 30.32
N ASP A 86 1.08 27.72 30.50
CA ASP A 86 -0.03 28.62 30.18
C ASP A 86 -0.48 28.51 28.71
N ALA A 87 0.47 28.42 27.77
CA ALA A 87 0.14 28.34 26.35
C ALA A 87 -0.49 26.99 25.97
N LEU A 88 0.01 25.89 26.54
CA LEU A 88 -0.45 24.53 26.24
C LEU A 88 -1.76 24.18 26.94
N GLU A 89 -2.04 24.78 28.10
CA GLU A 89 -3.30 24.59 28.84
C GLU A 89 -4.46 25.45 28.33
N ARG A 90 -4.23 26.31 27.35
CA ARG A 90 -5.25 27.22 26.78
C ARG A 90 -5.57 26.97 25.31
N CYS A 91 -4.62 26.45 24.53
CA CYS A 91 -4.77 26.38 23.07
C CYS A 91 -4.32 25.02 22.47
N ASP A 92 -5.21 24.37 21.73
CA ASP A 92 -4.96 23.15 20.97
C ASP A 92 -3.93 23.34 19.84
N LEU A 93 -3.95 24.50 19.18
CA LEU A 93 -3.00 24.80 18.11
C LEU A 93 -1.60 25.10 18.67
N CYS A 94 -1.49 25.68 19.88
CA CYS A 94 -0.21 25.84 20.57
C CYS A 94 0.42 24.48 20.90
N ILE A 95 -0.38 23.48 21.30
CA ILE A 95 0.09 22.11 21.49
C ILE A 95 0.70 21.57 20.21
N GLN A 96 -0.04 21.61 19.09
CA GLN A 96 0.46 21.08 17.82
C GLN A 96 1.75 21.77 17.40
N GLU A 97 1.80 23.10 17.49
CA GLU A 97 2.98 23.87 17.10
C GLU A 97 4.16 23.70 18.06
N TYR A 98 3.91 23.45 19.35
CA TYR A 98 4.96 23.12 20.31
C TYR A 98 5.68 21.84 19.92
N TYR A 99 4.95 20.74 19.73
CA TYR A 99 5.60 19.45 19.46
C TYR A 99 6.24 19.38 18.07
N LYS A 100 5.65 20.00 17.04
CA LYS A 100 6.35 20.21 15.75
C LYS A 100 7.63 21.04 15.94
N GLY A 101 7.53 22.08 16.78
CA GLY A 101 8.64 22.94 17.14
C GLY A 101 9.76 22.22 17.91
N LYS A 102 9.44 21.25 18.77
CA LYS A 102 10.44 20.42 19.47
C LYS A 102 11.32 19.67 18.48
N ILE A 103 10.74 19.09 17.42
CA ILE A 103 11.50 18.41 16.37
C ILE A 103 12.48 19.39 15.71
N TRP A 104 11.98 20.56 15.31
CA TRP A 104 12.82 21.62 14.73
C TRP A 104 13.95 22.04 15.68
N LEU A 105 13.66 22.20 16.98
CA LEU A 105 14.64 22.58 17.98
C LEU A 105 15.75 21.54 18.09
N VAL A 106 15.39 20.25 18.17
CA VAL A 106 16.36 19.15 18.25
C VAL A 106 17.24 19.12 17.00
N GLU A 107 16.67 19.25 15.80
CA GLU A 107 17.47 19.31 14.56
C GLU A 107 18.42 20.51 14.52
N LYS A 108 17.96 21.69 14.97
CA LYS A 108 18.80 22.89 15.05
C LYS A 108 19.97 22.72 16.03
N LEU A 109 19.78 21.99 17.14
CA LEU A 109 20.83 21.77 18.13
C LEU A 109 21.94 20.86 17.62
N LYS A 110 21.66 19.92 16.70
CA LYS A 110 22.67 19.03 16.09
C LYS A 110 23.79 19.75 15.35
N GLU A 111 23.57 21.01 14.97
CA GLU A 111 24.61 21.83 14.32
C GLU A 111 25.73 22.24 15.28
N ASN A 112 25.45 22.33 16.59
CA ASN A 112 26.33 22.98 17.56
C ASN A 112 26.64 22.15 18.81
N TYR A 113 25.90 21.06 19.05
CA TYR A 113 26.00 20.25 20.25
C TYR A 113 26.15 18.77 19.88
N ASP A 114 26.73 17.97 20.78
CA ASP A 114 26.79 16.52 20.60
C ASP A 114 25.45 15.84 20.92
N ASP A 115 25.31 14.61 20.41
CA ASP A 115 24.06 13.85 20.54
C ASP A 115 23.70 13.55 22.01
N GLU A 116 24.69 13.39 22.90
CA GLU A 116 24.45 13.05 24.32
C GLU A 116 23.81 14.22 25.08
N ASP A 117 24.32 15.43 24.87
CA ASP A 117 23.77 16.66 25.46
C ASP A 117 22.37 16.97 24.90
N ILE A 118 22.17 16.77 23.59
CA ILE A 118 20.86 16.95 22.93
C ILE A 118 19.84 15.97 23.50
N GLU A 119 20.19 14.69 23.62
CA GLU A 119 19.31 13.68 24.21
C GLU A 119 18.95 14.02 25.66
N LYS A 120 19.92 14.48 26.46
CA LYS A 120 19.69 14.85 27.85
C LYS A 120 18.73 16.05 27.95
N PHE A 121 18.90 17.05 27.10
CA PHE A 121 18.01 18.19 27.03
C PHE A 121 16.60 17.79 26.58
N ALA A 122 16.48 16.97 25.53
CA ALA A 122 15.19 16.47 25.05
C ALA A 122 14.44 15.67 26.13
N ARG A 123 15.14 14.79 26.86
CA ARG A 123 14.57 14.04 28.00
C ARG A 123 14.05 14.96 29.10
N MET A 124 14.77 16.03 29.42
CA MET A 124 14.31 17.02 30.41
C MET A 124 13.00 17.70 29.96
N LEU A 125 12.86 18.05 28.68
CA LEU A 125 11.61 18.59 28.14
C LEU A 125 10.47 17.58 28.25
N ASP A 126 10.73 16.33 27.86
CA ASP A 126 9.74 15.24 27.94
C ASP A 126 9.28 14.97 29.37
N GLU A 127 10.18 15.00 30.36
CA GLU A 127 9.83 14.84 31.77
C GLU A 127 8.87 15.94 32.26
N TRP A 128 9.09 17.18 31.82
CA TRP A 128 8.20 18.29 32.16
C TRP A 128 6.83 18.14 31.50
N ASP A 129 6.81 17.77 30.22
CA ASP A 129 5.58 17.51 29.48
C ASP A 129 4.76 16.39 30.14
N ILE A 130 5.40 15.25 30.46
CA ILE A 130 4.75 14.12 31.15
C ILE A 130 4.17 14.58 32.49
N LYS A 131 4.90 15.38 33.27
CA LYS A 131 4.43 15.86 34.58
C LYS A 131 3.18 16.74 34.46
N ARG A 132 3.17 17.69 33.52
CA ARG A 132 1.98 18.54 33.25
C ARG A 132 0.81 17.69 32.77
N ILE A 133 1.02 16.84 31.76
CA ILE A 133 -0.02 16.02 31.14
C ILE A 133 -0.66 15.08 32.19
N THR A 134 0.15 14.35 32.95
CA THR A 134 -0.35 13.36 33.93
C THR A 134 -1.12 14.01 35.08
N ARG A 135 -0.71 15.21 35.55
CA ARG A 135 -1.47 16.01 36.53
C ARG A 135 -2.89 16.30 36.03
N ASN A 136 -2.99 16.81 34.81
CA ASN A 136 -4.26 17.24 34.25
C ASN A 136 -5.14 16.06 33.82
N LEU A 137 -4.55 14.96 33.32
CA LEU A 137 -5.26 13.72 33.04
C LEU A 137 -5.83 13.07 34.32
N THR A 138 -5.10 13.14 35.43
CA THR A 138 -5.59 12.66 36.73
C THR A 138 -6.84 13.45 37.15
N THR A 139 -6.78 14.78 37.03
CA THR A 139 -7.93 15.67 37.27
C THR A 139 -9.10 15.33 36.35
N ALA A 140 -8.84 15.09 35.06
CA ALA A 140 -9.85 14.70 34.09
C ALA A 140 -10.54 13.38 34.48
N ALA A 141 -9.75 12.38 34.87
CA ALA A 141 -10.26 11.07 35.27
C ALA A 141 -11.13 11.14 36.53
N GLU A 142 -10.71 11.91 37.54
CA GLU A 142 -11.47 12.12 38.77
C GLU A 142 -12.81 12.80 38.48
N LYS A 143 -12.80 13.88 37.67
CA LYS A 143 -14.02 14.59 37.28
C LYS A 143 -14.98 13.70 36.50
N LEU A 144 -14.50 12.96 35.49
CA LEU A 144 -15.37 12.12 34.67
C LEU A 144 -15.96 10.94 35.44
N LYS A 145 -15.22 10.33 36.38
CA LYS A 145 -15.73 9.23 37.22
C LYS A 145 -16.79 9.68 38.21
N ALA A 146 -16.76 10.94 38.63
CA ALA A 146 -17.75 11.50 39.55
C ALA A 146 -19.11 11.78 38.88
N LEU A 147 -19.15 11.80 37.54
CA LEU A 147 -20.35 12.14 36.77
C LEU A 147 -21.19 10.90 36.44
N PRO A 148 -22.52 11.05 36.34
CA PRO A 148 -23.37 9.99 35.82
C PRO A 148 -23.08 9.74 34.33
N PRO A 149 -23.33 8.52 33.81
CA PRO A 149 -22.98 8.18 32.43
C PRO A 149 -23.56 9.10 31.35
N GLN A 150 -24.69 9.72 31.62
CA GLN A 150 -25.37 10.64 30.72
C GLN A 150 -24.70 12.02 30.65
N GLU A 151 -23.77 12.35 31.54
CA GLU A 151 -23.09 13.65 31.59
C GLU A 151 -21.62 13.55 31.17
N MET A 152 -21.04 12.35 31.17
CA MET A 152 -19.67 12.09 30.71
C MET A 152 -19.48 12.53 29.25
N SER A 153 -18.72 13.60 29.03
CA SER A 153 -18.38 14.13 27.71
C SER A 153 -17.22 15.12 27.81
N ILE A 154 -16.66 15.51 26.66
CA ILE A 154 -15.61 16.54 26.58
C ILE A 154 -16.02 17.88 27.22
N HIS A 155 -17.31 18.22 27.21
CA HIS A 155 -17.81 19.50 27.75
C HIS A 155 -17.85 19.52 29.28
N ALA A 156 -17.65 18.38 29.94
CA ALA A 156 -17.63 18.29 31.39
C ALA A 156 -16.24 18.57 31.99
N LEU A 157 -15.21 18.69 31.15
CA LEU A 157 -13.85 18.97 31.55
C LEU A 157 -13.56 20.47 31.49
N ASP A 158 -12.68 20.93 32.38
CA ASP A 158 -12.02 22.23 32.18
C ASP A 158 -11.05 22.17 30.99
N THR A 159 -10.71 23.35 30.46
CA THR A 159 -9.87 23.50 29.28
C THR A 159 -8.54 22.76 29.40
N ALA A 160 -7.83 22.89 30.53
CA ALA A 160 -6.53 22.25 30.73
C ALA A 160 -6.64 20.72 30.74
N SER A 161 -7.63 20.17 31.46
CA SER A 161 -7.91 18.73 31.49
C SER A 161 -8.27 18.17 30.10
N LEU A 162 -9.08 18.90 29.33
CA LEU A 162 -9.44 18.52 27.97
C LEU A 162 -8.21 18.58 27.04
N LEU A 163 -7.44 19.67 27.11
CA LEU A 163 -6.27 19.86 26.28
C LEU A 163 -5.17 18.85 26.58
N SER A 164 -5.01 18.39 27.83
CA SER A 164 -4.05 17.30 28.12
C SER A 164 -4.43 15.96 27.50
N ILE A 165 -5.70 15.71 27.17
CA ILE A 165 -6.09 14.57 26.33
C ILE A 165 -5.55 14.76 24.91
N PHE A 166 -5.75 15.94 24.31
CA PHE A 166 -5.22 16.26 22.97
C PHE A 166 -3.70 16.32 22.93
N GLU A 167 -3.09 16.80 24.00
CA GLU A 167 -1.65 16.87 24.17
C GLU A 167 -1.03 15.48 24.20
N THR A 168 -1.64 14.55 24.93
CA THR A 168 -1.20 13.15 24.92
C THR A 168 -1.21 12.56 23.51
N LEU A 169 -2.15 12.98 22.65
CA LEU A 169 -2.22 12.50 21.26
C LEU A 169 -1.08 13.03 20.36
N SER A 170 -0.37 14.08 20.81
CA SER A 170 0.78 14.68 20.13
C SER A 170 2.11 14.38 20.82
N CYS A 171 2.09 14.07 22.11
CA CYS A 171 3.28 13.86 22.93
C CYS A 171 3.86 12.46 22.72
N GLU A 172 4.93 12.37 21.94
CA GLU A 172 5.62 11.12 21.65
C GLU A 172 6.12 10.40 22.91
N ALA A 173 6.63 11.14 23.91
CA ALA A 173 7.11 10.56 25.17
C ALA A 173 5.98 9.83 25.94
N MET A 174 4.76 10.34 25.89
CA MET A 174 3.58 9.65 26.42
C MET A 174 3.23 8.43 25.56
N LEU A 175 3.16 8.60 24.24
CA LEU A 175 2.74 7.54 23.29
C LEU A 175 3.70 6.34 23.26
N ARG A 176 5.00 6.56 23.51
CA ARG A 176 6.00 5.51 23.58
C ARG A 176 5.88 4.66 24.86
N ASN A 177 5.22 5.17 25.90
CA ASN A 177 5.15 4.52 27.21
C ASN A 177 3.74 3.99 27.52
N ASP A 178 3.53 2.69 27.24
CA ASP A 178 2.23 2.03 27.47
C ASP A 178 1.76 2.09 28.93
N ARG A 179 2.69 2.13 29.89
CA ARG A 179 2.34 2.28 31.31
C ARG A 179 1.75 3.66 31.59
N LEU A 180 2.34 4.74 31.08
CA LEU A 180 1.79 6.09 31.23
C LEU A 180 0.40 6.20 30.60
N LEU A 181 0.22 5.59 29.43
CA LEU A 181 -1.09 5.59 28.78
C LEU A 181 -2.14 4.82 29.60
N LYS A 182 -1.80 3.64 30.13
CA LYS A 182 -2.70 2.85 30.99
C LYS A 182 -3.03 3.55 32.30
N ASP A 183 -2.02 4.09 32.96
CA ASP A 183 -2.16 4.67 34.30
C ASP A 183 -2.94 6.00 34.25
N TYR A 184 -2.78 6.80 33.19
CA TYR A 184 -3.32 8.17 33.15
C TYR A 184 -4.26 8.48 31.97
N PHE A 185 -4.04 7.93 30.77
CA PHE A 185 -4.75 8.36 29.55
C PHE A 185 -6.00 7.53 29.23
N ASP A 186 -5.93 6.20 29.32
CA ASP A 186 -6.97 5.31 28.80
C ASP A 186 -8.34 5.57 29.41
N VAL A 187 -8.38 5.83 30.71
CA VAL A 187 -9.61 6.09 31.44
C VAL A 187 -10.28 7.38 30.96
N PRO A 188 -9.66 8.57 31.05
CA PRO A 188 -10.29 9.79 30.55
C PRO A 188 -10.60 9.70 29.05
N PHE A 189 -9.70 9.14 28.24
CA PHE A 189 -9.91 8.95 26.81
C PHE A 189 -11.15 8.10 26.50
N LYS A 190 -11.39 7.01 27.22
CA LYS A 190 -12.58 6.17 27.04
C LYS A 190 -13.85 6.89 27.51
N LEU A 191 -13.81 7.58 28.64
CA LEU A 191 -14.99 8.19 29.24
C LEU A 191 -15.53 9.39 28.43
N VAL A 192 -14.65 10.21 27.84
CA VAL A 192 -15.08 11.34 27.00
C VAL A 192 -15.74 10.90 25.68
N GLN A 193 -15.54 9.64 25.28
CA GLN A 193 -16.02 9.08 24.02
C GLN A 193 -17.31 8.25 24.13
N THR A 194 -17.92 8.19 25.32
CA THR A 194 -19.13 7.38 25.59
C THR A 194 -20.33 7.74 24.71
N LYS A 195 -20.51 9.03 24.38
CA LYS A 195 -21.60 9.50 23.52
C LYS A 195 -21.22 9.60 22.05
N ARG A 196 -20.02 10.11 21.77
CA ARG A 196 -19.52 10.36 20.42
C ARG A 196 -18.02 10.07 20.39
N PRO A 197 -17.53 9.34 19.38
CA PRO A 197 -16.09 9.15 19.20
C PRO A 197 -15.37 10.50 19.07
N LEU A 198 -14.19 10.60 19.70
CA LEU A 198 -13.33 11.78 19.57
C LEU A 198 -12.87 11.88 18.12
N LYS A 199 -13.03 13.05 17.51
CA LYS A 199 -12.65 13.29 16.12
C LYS A 199 -11.40 14.15 16.08
N VAL A 200 -10.48 13.77 15.20
CA VAL A 200 -9.30 14.57 14.84
C VAL A 200 -9.30 14.73 13.32
N SER A 201 -9.06 15.95 12.84
CA SER A 201 -9.01 16.27 11.42
C SER A 201 -7.58 16.23 10.87
N ASP A 202 -6.61 16.47 11.73
CA ASP A 202 -5.22 16.66 11.35
C ASP A 202 -4.44 15.36 11.54
N TYR A 203 -3.35 15.20 10.80
CA TYR A 203 -2.40 14.12 11.04
C TYR A 203 -1.68 14.37 12.36
N ILE A 204 -1.90 13.49 13.34
CA ILE A 204 -1.26 13.55 14.66
C ILE A 204 -0.62 12.20 15.02
N PRO A 205 0.50 12.19 15.77
CA PRO A 205 1.27 10.99 16.07
C PRO A 205 0.44 9.81 16.61
N ALA A 206 -0.48 10.06 17.55
CA ALA A 206 -1.27 9.00 18.17
C ALA A 206 -2.10 8.20 17.18
N VAL A 207 -2.54 8.79 16.07
CA VAL A 207 -3.34 8.07 15.06
C VAL A 207 -2.51 6.99 14.40
N THR A 208 -1.20 7.17 14.25
CA THR A 208 -0.29 6.13 13.73
C THR A 208 0.19 5.19 14.83
N TYR A 209 0.58 5.70 16.00
CA TYR A 209 1.00 4.85 17.13
C TYR A 209 -0.10 3.88 17.55
N PHE A 210 -1.33 4.37 17.74
CA PHE A 210 -2.45 3.55 18.15
C PHE A 210 -2.94 2.59 17.06
N LEU A 211 -2.63 2.84 15.80
CA LEU A 211 -2.99 1.94 14.69
C LEU A 211 -2.41 0.53 14.88
N PHE A 212 -1.23 0.45 15.50
CA PHE A 212 -0.48 -0.79 15.75
C PHE A 212 -0.57 -1.28 17.20
N ASP A 213 -1.30 -0.55 18.05
CA ASP A 213 -1.39 -0.82 19.50
C ASP A 213 -2.19 -2.11 19.77
N PRO A 214 -1.77 -2.94 20.75
CA PRO A 214 -2.52 -4.12 21.16
C PRO A 214 -3.87 -3.80 21.83
N ASP A 215 -4.04 -2.62 22.42
CA ASP A 215 -5.31 -2.17 22.98
C ASP A 215 -6.34 -1.89 21.87
N GLN A 216 -7.49 -2.55 22.00
CA GLN A 216 -8.55 -2.45 20.99
C GLN A 216 -9.22 -1.08 20.98
N THR A 217 -9.33 -0.40 22.13
CA THR A 217 -9.96 0.93 22.22
C THR A 217 -9.13 1.94 21.44
N ARG A 218 -7.81 1.96 21.67
CA ARG A 218 -6.86 2.81 20.97
C ARG A 218 -6.83 2.48 19.48
N SER A 219 -6.68 1.21 19.12
CA SER A 219 -6.56 0.80 17.71
C SER A 219 -7.83 1.01 16.90
N PHE A 220 -9.03 0.77 17.45
CA PHE A 220 -10.27 1.08 16.74
C PHE A 220 -10.46 2.58 16.51
N TRP A 221 -10.08 3.41 17.47
CA TRP A 221 -10.10 4.86 17.30
C TRP A 221 -9.16 5.29 16.17
N ALA A 222 -7.92 4.78 16.15
CA ALA A 222 -6.95 5.07 15.10
C ALA A 222 -7.41 4.62 13.70
N ILE A 223 -7.98 3.42 13.58
CA ILE A 223 -8.56 2.92 12.33
C ILE A 223 -9.67 3.85 11.84
N SER A 224 -10.55 4.31 12.75
CA SER A 224 -11.61 5.26 12.40
C SER A 224 -11.07 6.63 11.98
N ALA A 225 -9.94 7.08 12.56
CA ALA A 225 -9.30 8.34 12.19
C ALA A 225 -8.66 8.25 10.80
N TRP A 226 -7.82 7.24 10.55
CA TRP A 226 -7.19 7.00 9.25
C TRP A 226 -8.19 6.86 8.09
N SER A 227 -9.34 6.25 8.35
CA SER A 227 -10.40 6.07 7.37
C SER A 227 -11.05 7.39 6.92
N ARG A 228 -10.92 8.47 7.69
CA ARG A 228 -11.60 9.75 7.46
C ARG A 228 -10.74 10.84 6.83
N TYR A 229 -9.41 10.69 6.82
CA TYR A 229 -8.56 11.69 6.17
C TYR A 229 -8.98 11.86 4.70
N PRO A 230 -9.14 13.09 4.18
CA PRO A 230 -9.62 13.29 2.83
C PRO A 230 -8.49 13.18 1.80
N ARG A 231 -7.27 13.54 2.20
CA ARG A 231 -6.09 13.68 1.33
C ARG A 231 -4.88 12.93 1.88
N PRO A 232 -3.93 12.56 1.03
CA PRO A 232 -2.62 12.09 1.49
C PRO A 232 -1.92 13.12 2.43
N PRO A 233 -1.03 12.67 3.33
CA PRO A 233 -0.23 13.56 4.17
C PRO A 233 0.86 14.26 3.35
N THR A 234 1.12 15.52 3.65
CA THR A 234 2.33 16.22 3.16
C THR A 234 3.59 15.58 3.74
N THR A 235 4.77 15.85 3.17
CA THR A 235 6.06 15.39 3.72
C THR A 235 6.22 15.77 5.19
N ALA A 236 5.91 17.02 5.54
CA ALA A 236 6.00 17.51 6.92
C ALA A 236 5.02 16.77 7.86
N GLU A 237 3.80 16.50 7.43
CA GLU A 237 2.83 15.71 8.22
C GLU A 237 3.25 14.24 8.33
N PHE A 238 3.87 13.67 7.30
CA PHE A 238 4.40 12.32 7.35
C PHE A 238 5.52 12.23 8.38
N ASP A 239 6.51 13.13 8.32
CA ASP A 239 7.65 13.15 9.23
C ASP A 239 7.22 13.39 10.68
N TRP A 240 6.25 14.28 10.89
CA TRP A 240 5.71 14.61 12.21
C TRP A 240 4.82 13.50 12.79
N ALA A 241 3.88 12.96 12.03
CA ALA A 241 2.77 12.16 12.58
C ALA A 241 2.75 10.69 12.16
N VAL A 242 3.48 10.30 11.12
CA VAL A 242 3.42 8.94 10.55
C VAL A 242 4.73 8.19 10.77
N LYS A 243 5.87 8.84 10.48
CA LYS A 243 7.19 8.22 10.40
C LYS A 243 7.54 7.40 11.65
N GLU A 244 7.57 8.00 12.83
CA GLU A 244 8.07 7.34 14.04
C GLU A 244 7.17 6.18 14.50
N GLY A 245 5.84 6.38 14.48
CA GLY A 245 4.89 5.32 14.85
C GLY A 245 4.96 4.12 13.89
N LEU A 246 5.16 4.38 12.60
CA LEU A 246 5.34 3.35 11.58
C LEU A 246 6.70 2.64 11.70
N LEU A 247 7.80 3.39 11.87
CA LEU A 247 9.14 2.83 12.07
C LEU A 247 9.17 1.89 13.28
N ARG A 248 8.56 2.31 14.38
CA ARG A 248 8.41 1.46 15.57
C ARG A 248 7.69 0.16 15.25
N ALA A 249 6.54 0.22 14.57
CA ALA A 249 5.76 -0.98 14.23
C ALA A 249 6.50 -1.90 13.26
N LEU A 250 7.25 -1.35 12.31
CA LEU A 250 8.12 -2.10 11.39
C LEU A 250 9.26 -2.77 12.16
N ALA A 251 9.90 -2.07 13.09
CA ALA A 251 10.99 -2.58 13.92
C ALA A 251 10.52 -3.68 14.87
N GLU A 252 9.35 -3.55 15.48
CA GLU A 252 8.76 -4.60 16.32
C GLU A 252 8.43 -5.85 15.48
N ALA A 253 7.91 -5.67 14.26
CA ALA A 253 7.52 -6.78 13.40
C ALA A 253 8.71 -7.47 12.70
N SER A 254 9.87 -6.82 12.59
CA SER A 254 11.07 -7.41 11.97
C SER A 254 11.89 -8.29 12.92
N GLN A 255 11.55 -8.30 14.22
CA GLN A 255 12.24 -9.12 15.22
C GLN A 255 12.18 -10.61 14.91
N GLN A 256 13.25 -11.32 15.29
CA GLN A 256 13.37 -12.77 15.10
C GLN A 256 13.44 -13.48 16.46
N PRO A 257 12.63 -14.52 16.71
CA PRO A 257 11.56 -15.04 15.84
C PRO A 257 10.36 -14.09 15.73
N PRO A 258 9.57 -14.16 14.64
CA PRO A 258 8.47 -13.23 14.42
C PRO A 258 7.30 -13.50 15.37
N ASP A 259 6.78 -12.45 16.01
CA ASP A 259 5.52 -12.50 16.75
C ASP A 259 4.34 -12.37 15.77
N ILE A 260 3.56 -13.45 15.65
CA ILE A 260 2.42 -13.54 14.73
C ILE A 260 1.39 -12.43 14.99
N ALA A 261 1.16 -12.06 16.25
CA ALA A 261 0.19 -11.03 16.62
C ALA A 261 0.70 -9.63 16.25
N VAL A 262 2.01 -9.38 16.38
CA VAL A 262 2.65 -8.13 15.93
C VAL A 262 2.57 -8.03 14.40
N VAL A 263 2.94 -9.10 13.68
CA VAL A 263 2.85 -9.15 12.20
C VAL A 263 1.42 -8.89 11.73
N GLN A 264 0.42 -9.50 12.38
CA GLN A 264 -0.98 -9.25 12.06
C GLN A 264 -1.38 -7.79 12.29
N ARG A 265 -0.99 -7.18 13.41
CA ARG A 265 -1.28 -5.77 13.72
C ARG A 265 -0.61 -4.83 12.72
N LEU A 266 0.65 -5.09 12.35
CA LEU A 266 1.37 -4.32 11.34
C LEU A 266 0.58 -4.28 10.04
N TRP A 267 0.28 -5.42 9.43
CA TRP A 267 -0.35 -5.42 8.11
C TRP A 267 -1.78 -4.89 8.13
N ARG A 268 -2.53 -5.14 9.20
CA ARG A 268 -3.85 -4.54 9.40
C ARG A 268 -3.79 -3.01 9.43
N GLY A 269 -2.80 -2.44 10.11
CA GLY A 269 -2.60 -1.00 10.20
C GLY A 269 -2.04 -0.39 8.92
N LEU A 270 -0.95 -0.96 8.40
CA LEU A 270 -0.20 -0.45 7.26
C LEU A 270 -1.07 -0.38 6.00
N GLN A 271 -2.06 -1.28 5.84
CA GLN A 271 -3.07 -1.20 4.78
C GLN A 271 -3.76 0.18 4.73
N PHE A 272 -4.09 0.78 5.88
CA PHE A 272 -4.73 2.10 5.93
C PHE A 272 -3.78 3.21 5.51
N ILE A 273 -2.51 3.11 5.92
CA ILE A 273 -1.47 4.08 5.55
C ILE A 273 -1.25 4.03 4.04
N VAL A 274 -0.91 2.87 3.47
CA VAL A 274 -0.63 2.76 2.01
C VAL A 274 -1.85 3.09 1.16
N LYS A 275 -3.07 2.82 1.66
CA LYS A 275 -4.30 3.23 0.99
C LYS A 275 -4.43 4.75 0.90
N ARG A 276 -3.89 5.48 1.88
CA ARG A 276 -3.93 6.93 1.94
C ARG A 276 -2.79 7.61 1.16
N LEU A 277 -1.58 7.04 1.18
CA LEU A 277 -0.43 7.61 0.50
C LEU A 277 -0.61 7.67 -1.02
N ASP A 278 -0.07 8.68 -1.68
CA ASP A 278 0.08 8.71 -3.13
C ASP A 278 1.43 8.08 -3.56
N LYS A 279 1.69 8.07 -4.87
CA LYS A 279 2.93 7.52 -5.43
C LYS A 279 4.16 8.26 -4.89
N GLU A 280 4.11 9.59 -4.79
CA GLU A 280 5.26 10.39 -4.36
C GLU A 280 5.62 10.13 -2.90
N GLN A 281 4.64 10.02 -2.01
CA GLN A 281 4.88 9.64 -0.61
C GLN A 281 5.36 8.20 -0.49
N ILE A 282 4.89 7.27 -1.33
CA ILE A 282 5.45 5.93 -1.32
C ILE A 282 6.95 6.02 -1.65
N THR A 283 7.31 6.66 -2.76
CA THR A 283 8.70 6.79 -3.23
C THR A 283 9.62 7.55 -2.27
N HIS A 284 9.17 8.67 -1.70
CA HIS A 284 10.04 9.59 -0.97
C HIS A 284 9.92 9.52 0.54
N ASN A 285 8.81 8.99 1.07
CA ASN A 285 8.59 8.89 2.51
C ASN A 285 8.63 7.42 2.98
N LEU A 286 7.77 6.56 2.43
CA LEU A 286 7.67 5.16 2.87
C LEU A 286 8.93 4.35 2.53
N ARG A 287 9.45 4.50 1.31
CA ARG A 287 10.69 3.84 0.84
C ARG A 287 11.95 4.40 1.50
N ALA A 288 11.90 5.62 2.04
CA ALA A 288 13.03 6.28 2.68
C ALA A 288 13.19 5.92 4.16
N LEU A 289 12.28 5.10 4.71
CA LEU A 289 12.39 4.55 6.06
C LEU A 289 13.55 3.56 6.16
N ASP A 290 14.15 3.48 7.34
CA ASP A 290 15.26 2.54 7.62
C ASP A 290 14.86 1.08 7.42
N ILE A 291 13.59 0.76 7.67
CA ILE A 291 13.01 -0.56 7.42
C ILE A 291 12.09 -0.46 6.22
N ASP A 292 12.48 -1.14 5.16
CA ASP A 292 11.74 -1.19 3.91
C ASP A 292 10.45 -2.02 4.04
N ALA A 293 9.31 -1.34 4.11
CA ALA A 293 8.00 -1.97 4.21
C ALA A 293 7.65 -2.87 3.01
N CYS A 294 8.13 -2.56 1.80
CA CYS A 294 7.90 -3.40 0.63
C CYS A 294 8.68 -4.70 0.77
N ARG A 295 9.95 -4.63 1.15
CA ARG A 295 10.80 -5.80 1.38
C ARG A 295 10.22 -6.70 2.48
N LEU A 296 9.87 -6.09 3.61
CA LEU A 296 9.29 -6.80 4.75
C LEU A 296 7.95 -7.48 4.39
N SER A 297 7.18 -6.92 3.46
CA SER A 297 5.91 -7.52 3.00
C SER A 297 6.12 -8.91 2.41
N VAL A 298 7.16 -9.09 1.59
CA VAL A 298 7.46 -10.39 1.00
C VAL A 298 8.05 -11.35 2.02
N GLU A 299 8.94 -10.88 2.90
CA GLU A 299 9.50 -11.71 3.98
C GLU A 299 8.40 -12.26 4.91
N HIS A 300 7.32 -11.50 5.13
CA HIS A 300 6.18 -11.91 5.94
C HIS A 300 5.17 -12.81 5.22
N LEU A 301 5.26 -13.02 3.89
CA LEU A 301 4.35 -13.89 3.16
C LEU A 301 4.45 -15.36 3.59
N ALA A 302 5.62 -15.80 4.04
CA ALA A 302 5.83 -17.16 4.53
C ALA A 302 5.30 -17.39 5.96
N ILE A 303 4.98 -16.32 6.70
CA ILE A 303 4.51 -16.41 8.08
C ILE A 303 3.03 -16.82 8.09
N PRO A 304 2.64 -17.90 8.78
CA PRO A 304 1.24 -18.38 8.82
C PRO A 304 0.37 -17.52 9.76
N SER A 305 0.27 -16.24 9.47
CA SER A 305 -0.51 -15.27 10.25
C SER A 305 -1.95 -15.14 9.72
N PRO A 306 -2.96 -15.03 10.61
CA PRO A 306 -4.32 -14.62 10.21
C PRO A 306 -4.37 -13.27 9.48
N GLY A 307 -3.28 -12.49 9.56
CA GLY A 307 -3.11 -11.22 8.85
C GLY A 307 -2.76 -11.34 7.37
N LEU A 308 -2.63 -12.54 6.79
CA LEU A 308 -2.24 -12.73 5.37
C LEU A 308 -3.11 -11.90 4.41
N ARG A 309 -4.42 -11.81 4.66
CA ARG A 309 -5.34 -10.98 3.88
C ARG A 309 -4.94 -9.50 3.85
N PHE A 310 -4.58 -8.94 5.01
CA PHE A 310 -4.18 -7.52 5.08
C PHE A 310 -2.84 -7.31 4.36
N LEU A 311 -1.94 -8.28 4.46
CA LEU A 311 -0.66 -8.27 3.75
C LEU A 311 -0.86 -8.30 2.22
N LEU A 312 -1.64 -9.25 1.70
CA LEU A 312 -1.93 -9.35 0.26
C LEU A 312 -2.59 -8.08 -0.29
N ASN A 313 -3.56 -7.51 0.43
CA ASN A 313 -4.17 -6.25 0.05
C ASN A 313 -3.19 -5.07 0.11
N THR A 314 -2.25 -5.07 1.07
CA THR A 314 -1.20 -4.04 1.15
C THR A 314 -0.29 -4.13 -0.07
N ILE A 315 0.15 -5.34 -0.43
CA ILE A 315 0.93 -5.61 -1.65
C ILE A 315 0.16 -5.16 -2.90
N GLN A 316 -1.14 -5.49 -2.98
CA GLN A 316 -1.99 -5.04 -4.08
C GLN A 316 -1.95 -3.52 -4.25
N ILE A 317 -2.17 -2.76 -3.17
CA ILE A 317 -2.19 -1.29 -3.21
C ILE A 317 -0.82 -0.73 -3.63
N LEU A 318 0.28 -1.32 -3.14
CA LEU A 318 1.64 -0.91 -3.53
C LEU A 318 1.89 -1.14 -5.02
N LEU A 319 1.48 -2.29 -5.56
CA LEU A 319 1.60 -2.62 -6.98
C LEU A 319 0.74 -1.72 -7.88
N GLU A 320 -0.43 -1.30 -7.41
CA GLU A 320 -1.31 -0.38 -8.14
C GLU A 320 -0.77 1.06 -8.17
N LYS A 321 -0.21 1.54 -7.05
CA LYS A 321 0.22 2.94 -6.92
C LYS A 321 1.67 3.19 -7.35
N ALA A 322 2.56 2.27 -7.02
CA ALA A 322 4.01 2.44 -7.15
C ALA A 322 4.69 1.11 -7.51
N PRO A 323 4.36 0.48 -8.66
CA PRO A 323 4.91 -0.82 -9.04
C PRO A 323 6.44 -0.79 -9.22
N GLY A 324 6.99 0.32 -9.72
CA GLY A 324 8.44 0.49 -9.86
C GLY A 324 9.14 0.41 -8.51
N ASP A 325 8.70 1.21 -7.54
CA ASP A 325 9.26 1.24 -6.19
C ASP A 325 9.13 -0.12 -5.47
N PHE A 326 8.03 -0.84 -5.69
CA PHE A 326 7.86 -2.19 -5.16
C PHE A 326 8.91 -3.15 -5.73
N TRP A 327 9.10 -3.17 -7.06
CA TRP A 327 10.05 -4.08 -7.70
C TRP A 327 11.52 -3.70 -7.43
N ASP A 328 11.82 -2.41 -7.30
CA ASP A 328 13.16 -1.93 -6.90
C ASP A 328 13.53 -2.44 -5.49
N ALA A 329 12.55 -2.57 -4.59
CA ALA A 329 12.72 -3.16 -3.25
C ALA A 329 13.06 -4.66 -3.26
N MET A 330 12.56 -5.39 -4.25
CA MET A 330 12.69 -6.85 -4.30
C MET A 330 14.11 -7.29 -4.65
N GLN A 331 14.88 -6.44 -5.33
CA GLN A 331 16.24 -6.70 -5.80
C GLN A 331 16.35 -8.04 -6.54
N THR A 332 16.79 -9.11 -5.86
CA THR A 332 17.02 -10.44 -6.43
C THR A 332 15.85 -11.41 -6.25
N ILE A 333 14.79 -11.03 -5.52
CA ILE A 333 13.61 -11.88 -5.37
C ILE A 333 12.88 -11.97 -6.70
N SER A 334 12.75 -13.19 -7.22
CA SER A 334 12.01 -13.41 -8.46
C SER A 334 10.49 -13.29 -8.23
N PRO A 335 9.72 -12.83 -9.24
CA PRO A 335 8.26 -12.82 -9.17
C PRO A 335 7.66 -14.18 -8.80
N GLN A 336 8.19 -15.27 -9.37
CA GLN A 336 7.74 -16.61 -9.05
C GLN A 336 7.90 -16.95 -7.56
N ALA A 337 9.02 -16.57 -6.94
CA ALA A 337 9.24 -16.83 -5.51
C ALA A 337 8.21 -16.15 -4.61
N ILE A 338 7.76 -14.93 -4.98
CA ILE A 338 6.69 -14.23 -4.26
C ILE A 338 5.39 -15.04 -4.34
N VAL A 339 5.02 -15.49 -5.55
CA VAL A 339 3.81 -16.31 -5.74
C VAL A 339 3.93 -17.62 -4.95
N GLU A 340 5.07 -18.29 -5.00
CA GLU A 340 5.32 -19.51 -4.22
C GLU A 340 5.09 -19.31 -2.72
N GLN A 341 5.61 -18.22 -2.14
CA GLN A 341 5.40 -17.92 -0.71
C GLN A 341 3.93 -17.73 -0.37
N VAL A 342 3.14 -17.06 -1.22
CA VAL A 342 1.69 -16.90 -1.01
C VAL A 342 0.98 -18.25 -1.01
N PHE A 343 1.24 -19.10 -2.00
CA PHE A 343 0.53 -20.37 -2.19
C PHE A 343 1.03 -21.52 -1.31
N TYR A 344 2.22 -21.39 -0.73
CA TYR A 344 2.72 -22.29 0.32
C TYR A 344 2.32 -21.84 1.73
N ASN A 345 1.76 -20.64 1.89
CA ASN A 345 1.21 -20.22 3.17
C ASN A 345 -0.05 -21.04 3.52
N PRO A 346 -0.07 -21.78 4.64
CA PRO A 346 -1.20 -22.63 5.00
C PRO A 346 -2.49 -21.84 5.29
N GLN A 347 -2.39 -20.55 5.61
CA GLN A 347 -3.55 -19.69 5.81
C GLN A 347 -4.36 -19.51 4.53
N LEU A 348 -3.72 -19.39 3.37
CA LEU A 348 -4.43 -19.30 2.09
C LEU A 348 -5.29 -20.54 1.86
N GLU A 349 -4.70 -21.73 2.03
CA GLU A 349 -5.42 -22.99 1.84
C GLU A 349 -6.58 -23.13 2.84
N ALA A 350 -6.35 -22.79 4.11
CA ALA A 350 -7.39 -22.79 5.13
C ALA A 350 -8.57 -21.87 4.77
N PHE A 351 -8.30 -20.65 4.27
CA PHE A 351 -9.35 -19.73 3.82
C PHE A 351 -10.12 -20.27 2.61
N LEU A 352 -9.43 -20.86 1.63
CA LEU A 352 -10.09 -21.45 0.45
C LEU A 352 -10.98 -22.64 0.84
N MET A 353 -10.59 -23.44 1.84
CA MET A 353 -11.43 -24.54 2.34
C MET A 353 -12.66 -24.08 3.11
N GLN A 354 -12.62 -22.89 3.71
CA GLN A 354 -13.71 -22.33 4.52
C GLN A 354 -14.67 -21.41 3.74
N ALA A 355 -14.40 -21.14 2.47
CA ALA A 355 -15.23 -20.23 1.68
C ALA A 355 -16.66 -20.77 1.50
N THR A 356 -17.65 -19.88 1.68
CA THR A 356 -19.07 -20.18 1.50
C THR A 356 -19.69 -19.23 0.47
N ASP A 357 -20.88 -19.61 -0.01
CA ASP A 357 -21.70 -18.82 -0.96
C ASP A 357 -22.61 -17.80 -0.25
N ASP A 358 -22.45 -17.61 1.07
CA ASP A 358 -23.38 -16.82 1.89
C ASP A 358 -23.25 -15.31 1.66
N GLU A 359 -22.10 -14.84 1.15
CA GLU A 359 -21.80 -13.43 0.93
C GLU A 359 -21.46 -13.14 -0.54
N PRO A 360 -21.90 -12.00 -1.11
CA PRO A 360 -21.52 -11.61 -2.45
C PRO A 360 -19.99 -11.53 -2.61
N TYR A 361 -19.46 -12.11 -3.70
CA TYR A 361 -18.02 -12.16 -3.97
C TYR A 361 -17.33 -10.81 -3.80
N ASP A 362 -17.98 -9.71 -4.23
CA ASP A 362 -17.42 -8.37 -4.17
C ASP A 362 -17.07 -7.85 -2.77
N LYS A 363 -17.66 -8.44 -1.73
CA LYS A 363 -17.41 -8.14 -0.31
C LYS A 363 -16.78 -9.32 0.44
N SER A 364 -16.52 -10.42 -0.26
CA SER A 364 -16.04 -11.66 0.34
C SER A 364 -14.56 -11.61 0.68
N ILE A 365 -14.17 -12.38 1.69
CA ILE A 365 -12.76 -12.65 2.03
C ILE A 365 -12.03 -13.29 0.84
N LEU A 366 -12.73 -14.15 0.08
CA LEU A 366 -12.18 -14.85 -1.07
C LEU A 366 -11.66 -13.87 -2.14
N LYS A 367 -12.41 -12.80 -2.43
CA LYS A 367 -11.95 -11.76 -3.36
C LYS A 367 -10.68 -11.09 -2.85
N GLU A 368 -10.63 -10.73 -1.57
CA GLU A 368 -9.48 -10.05 -0.98
C GLU A 368 -8.22 -10.93 -0.91
N MET A 369 -8.38 -12.25 -0.90
CA MET A 369 -7.26 -13.19 -0.96
C MET A 369 -6.72 -13.40 -2.40
N LEU A 370 -7.51 -13.06 -3.43
CA LEU A 370 -7.18 -13.29 -4.84
C LEU A 370 -6.92 -12.00 -5.63
N SER A 371 -7.40 -10.84 -5.17
CA SER A 371 -7.39 -9.58 -5.92
C SER A 371 -6.00 -9.02 -6.21
N TRP A 372 -4.98 -9.42 -5.43
CA TRP A 372 -3.59 -9.02 -5.66
C TRP A 372 -3.00 -9.58 -6.96
N ILE A 373 -3.51 -10.70 -7.49
CA ILE A 373 -2.94 -11.40 -8.64
C ILE A 373 -2.93 -10.54 -9.90
N GLN A 374 -4.02 -9.80 -10.17
CA GLN A 374 -4.11 -9.02 -11.39
C GLN A 374 -3.19 -7.79 -11.39
N PRO A 375 -3.13 -6.96 -10.32
CA PRO A 375 -2.12 -5.91 -10.20
C PRO A 375 -0.69 -6.45 -10.20
N PHE A 376 -0.46 -7.62 -9.59
CA PHE A 376 0.83 -8.30 -9.64
C PHE A 376 1.23 -8.62 -11.08
N MET A 377 0.40 -9.32 -11.85
CA MET A 377 0.69 -9.64 -13.25
C MET A 377 0.88 -8.38 -14.10
N SER A 378 0.05 -7.35 -13.89
CA SER A 378 0.13 -6.08 -14.63
C SER A 378 1.40 -5.27 -14.33
N SER A 379 1.98 -5.45 -13.14
CA SER A 379 3.22 -4.77 -12.73
C SER A 379 4.48 -5.38 -13.34
N LEU A 380 4.40 -6.62 -13.85
CA LEU A 380 5.55 -7.37 -14.33
C LEU A 380 5.94 -6.96 -15.76
N LYS A 381 7.26 -6.86 -15.99
CA LYS A 381 7.81 -6.76 -17.35
C LYS A 381 7.62 -8.07 -18.10
N GLY A 382 7.38 -7.99 -19.42
CA GLY A 382 7.02 -9.15 -20.26
C GLY A 382 7.91 -10.38 -20.08
N ALA A 383 9.22 -10.24 -19.94
CA ALA A 383 10.13 -11.39 -19.77
C ALA A 383 9.93 -12.18 -18.47
N HIS A 384 9.37 -11.57 -17.42
CA HIS A 384 9.16 -12.23 -16.13
C HIS A 384 7.73 -12.75 -15.94
N GLN A 385 6.78 -12.33 -16.80
CA GLN A 385 5.39 -12.76 -16.70
C GLN A 385 5.19 -14.27 -16.88
N PRO A 386 5.83 -14.97 -17.83
CA PRO A 386 5.54 -16.39 -18.06
C PRO A 386 5.88 -17.29 -16.87
N SER A 387 7.03 -17.11 -16.24
CA SER A 387 7.44 -17.90 -15.07
C SER A 387 6.46 -17.75 -13.89
N ALA A 388 6.03 -16.52 -13.58
CA ALA A 388 5.01 -16.27 -12.57
C ALA A 388 3.63 -16.85 -12.96
N CYS A 389 3.24 -16.65 -14.22
CA CYS A 389 1.98 -17.14 -14.77
C CYS A 389 1.91 -18.68 -14.73
N ARG A 390 2.99 -19.38 -15.08
CA ARG A 390 3.11 -20.85 -15.02
C ARG A 390 2.76 -21.38 -13.64
N PHE A 391 3.35 -20.78 -12.61
CA PHE A 391 3.09 -21.21 -11.23
C PHE A 391 1.66 -20.86 -10.79
N LEU A 392 1.18 -19.65 -11.07
CA LEU A 392 -0.22 -19.25 -10.80
C LEU A 392 -1.22 -20.22 -11.42
N VAL A 393 -1.08 -20.50 -12.71
CA VAL A 393 -1.96 -21.41 -13.46
C VAL A 393 -1.87 -22.82 -12.89
N SER A 394 -0.67 -23.32 -12.56
CA SER A 394 -0.50 -24.62 -11.91
C SER A 394 -1.27 -24.72 -10.58
N GLN A 395 -1.24 -23.68 -9.75
CA GLN A 395 -2.00 -23.68 -8.50
C GLN A 395 -3.51 -23.52 -8.74
N LEU A 396 -3.91 -22.57 -9.57
CA LEU A 396 -5.30 -22.14 -9.73
C LEU A 396 -6.14 -23.02 -10.64
N LEU A 397 -5.57 -23.50 -11.75
CA LEU A 397 -6.27 -24.38 -12.71
C LEU A 397 -6.08 -25.87 -12.38
N ASN A 398 -5.04 -26.24 -11.61
CA ASN A 398 -4.81 -27.65 -11.23
C ASN A 398 -5.02 -27.91 -9.73
N ARG A 399 -4.10 -27.49 -8.86
CA ARG A 399 -4.12 -27.89 -7.43
C ARG A 399 -5.43 -27.53 -6.72
N PHE A 400 -5.92 -26.30 -6.91
CA PHE A 400 -7.13 -25.80 -6.24
C PHE A 400 -8.42 -26.22 -6.93
N GLN A 401 -8.36 -27.05 -7.96
CA GLN A 401 -9.52 -27.69 -8.57
C GLN A 401 -9.86 -29.06 -7.94
N ASP A 402 -9.07 -29.51 -6.96
CA ASP A 402 -9.35 -30.73 -6.19
C ASP A 402 -10.74 -30.67 -5.52
N PRO A 403 -11.55 -31.74 -5.57
CA PRO A 403 -12.89 -31.79 -4.96
C PRO A 403 -12.96 -31.49 -3.46
N ARG A 404 -11.83 -31.55 -2.73
CA ARG A 404 -11.76 -31.15 -1.32
C ARG A 404 -12.06 -29.66 -1.11
N PHE A 405 -11.86 -28.83 -2.12
CA PHE A 405 -12.15 -27.40 -2.07
C PHE A 405 -13.63 -27.14 -2.40
N PRO A 406 -14.30 -26.21 -1.69
CA PRO A 406 -15.66 -25.78 -2.01
C PRO A 406 -15.81 -25.34 -3.48
N ASN A 407 -17.00 -25.55 -4.05
CA ASN A 407 -17.31 -25.20 -5.44
C ASN A 407 -17.02 -23.71 -5.75
N ILE A 408 -17.35 -22.81 -4.83
CA ILE A 408 -17.12 -21.38 -4.99
C ILE A 408 -15.64 -20.99 -5.07
N SER A 409 -14.81 -21.59 -4.21
CA SER A 409 -13.36 -21.41 -4.24
C SER A 409 -12.78 -21.90 -5.56
N ARG A 410 -13.17 -23.09 -6.00
CA ARG A 410 -12.75 -23.68 -7.27
C ARG A 410 -13.12 -22.78 -8.45
N TYR A 411 -14.36 -22.29 -8.51
CA TYR A 411 -14.85 -21.38 -9.55
C TYR A 411 -14.02 -20.08 -9.62
N HIS A 412 -13.84 -19.40 -8.48
CA HIS A 412 -13.09 -18.14 -8.46
C HIS A 412 -11.59 -18.32 -8.70
N CYS A 413 -10.98 -19.39 -8.18
CA CYS A 413 -9.60 -19.75 -8.50
C CYS A 413 -9.45 -20.01 -10.01
N PHE A 414 -10.35 -20.79 -10.63
CA PHE A 414 -10.30 -21.07 -12.06
C PHE A 414 -10.42 -19.78 -12.89
N ARG A 415 -11.40 -18.93 -12.57
CA ARG A 415 -11.59 -17.62 -13.22
C ARG A 415 -10.35 -16.72 -13.10
N THR A 416 -9.73 -16.70 -11.93
CA THR A 416 -8.53 -15.89 -11.67
C THR A 416 -7.32 -16.44 -12.42
N GLY A 417 -7.17 -17.77 -12.51
CA GLY A 417 -6.13 -18.41 -13.31
C GLY A 417 -6.25 -18.10 -14.80
N LEU A 418 -7.47 -18.16 -15.36
CA LEU A 418 -7.73 -17.76 -16.75
C LEU A 418 -7.42 -16.28 -16.99
N THR A 419 -7.76 -15.40 -16.03
CA THR A 419 -7.50 -13.97 -16.13
C THR A 419 -5.99 -13.69 -16.18
N ALA A 420 -5.20 -14.34 -15.32
CA ALA A 420 -3.75 -14.22 -15.32
C ALA A 420 -3.13 -14.72 -16.65
N LEU A 421 -3.58 -15.89 -17.14
CA LEU A 421 -3.11 -16.46 -18.40
C LEU A 421 -3.44 -15.56 -19.59
N LEU A 422 -4.68 -15.06 -19.66
CA LEU A 422 -5.14 -14.17 -20.71
C LEU A 422 -4.38 -12.84 -20.69
N HIS A 423 -4.10 -12.28 -19.50
CA HIS A 423 -3.30 -11.07 -19.37
C HIS A 423 -1.87 -11.26 -19.91
N THR A 424 -1.22 -12.38 -19.58
CA THR A 424 0.10 -12.72 -20.12
C THR A 424 0.07 -12.86 -21.64
N LEU A 425 -0.91 -13.56 -22.20
CA LEU A 425 -1.07 -13.68 -23.65
C LEU A 425 -1.26 -12.31 -24.33
N ARG A 426 -2.14 -11.47 -23.78
CA ARG A 426 -2.45 -10.14 -24.33
C ARG A 426 -1.27 -9.19 -24.32
N THR A 427 -0.40 -9.30 -23.32
CA THR A 427 0.84 -8.51 -23.27
C THR A 427 1.71 -8.73 -24.52
N PHE A 428 1.69 -9.94 -25.10
CA PHE A 428 2.45 -10.26 -26.31
C PHE A 428 1.66 -10.13 -27.62
N THR A 429 0.33 -10.31 -27.61
CA THR A 429 -0.49 -10.18 -28.83
C THR A 429 -0.80 -8.73 -29.21
N ASP A 430 -1.10 -7.89 -28.22
CA ASP A 430 -1.65 -6.54 -28.45
C ASP A 430 -0.55 -5.51 -28.71
N HIS A 431 0.67 -5.75 -28.21
CA HIS A 431 1.79 -4.82 -28.32
C HIS A 431 2.84 -5.33 -29.32
N GLU A 432 2.70 -4.95 -30.60
CA GLU A 432 3.63 -5.32 -31.67
C GLU A 432 5.09 -4.93 -31.38
N SER A 433 5.31 -3.80 -30.71
CA SER A 433 6.63 -3.33 -30.28
C SER A 433 7.28 -4.23 -29.21
N SER A 434 6.48 -4.90 -28.38
CA SER A 434 6.98 -5.88 -27.41
C SER A 434 7.49 -7.15 -28.10
N ARG A 435 6.92 -7.52 -29.26
CA ARG A 435 7.35 -8.70 -30.03
C ARG A 435 8.76 -8.54 -30.63
N GLY A 436 9.18 -7.31 -30.93
CA GLY A 436 10.51 -7.01 -31.47
C GLY A 436 11.65 -7.03 -30.43
N SER A 437 11.34 -6.79 -29.14
CA SER A 437 12.32 -6.78 -28.04
C SER A 437 12.32 -8.07 -27.21
N VAL A 438 11.26 -8.86 -27.30
CA VAL A 438 11.09 -10.13 -26.56
C VAL A 438 11.78 -11.28 -27.29
N ALA A 439 12.61 -12.03 -26.56
CA ALA A 439 13.22 -13.25 -27.09
C ALA A 439 12.14 -14.33 -27.36
N ARG A 440 12.21 -15.00 -28.51
CA ARG A 440 11.35 -16.14 -28.92
C ARG A 440 11.13 -17.19 -27.81
N VAL A 441 12.11 -17.35 -26.93
CA VAL A 441 12.04 -18.23 -25.75
C VAL A 441 10.88 -17.88 -24.82
N VAL A 442 10.65 -16.59 -24.54
CA VAL A 442 9.58 -16.11 -23.64
C VAL A 442 8.19 -16.41 -24.24
N LEU A 443 8.04 -16.26 -25.56
CA LEU A 443 6.81 -16.60 -26.28
C LEU A 443 6.57 -18.11 -26.25
N SER A 444 7.61 -18.91 -26.52
CA SER A 444 7.53 -20.38 -26.44
C SER A 444 7.16 -20.85 -25.04
N GLU A 445 7.75 -20.23 -24.00
CA GLU A 445 7.40 -20.53 -22.61
C GLU A 445 5.92 -20.22 -22.31
N THR A 446 5.42 -19.08 -22.80
CA THR A 446 4.01 -18.70 -22.66
C THR A 446 3.07 -19.71 -23.31
N LEU A 447 3.39 -20.13 -24.54
CA LEU A 447 2.61 -21.14 -25.27
C LEU A 447 2.67 -22.50 -24.57
N GLN A 448 3.81 -22.86 -23.97
CA GLN A 448 3.92 -24.09 -23.19
C GLN A 448 2.96 -24.10 -22.00
N ILE A 449 2.74 -22.97 -21.32
CA ILE A 449 1.77 -22.87 -20.21
C ILE A 449 0.36 -23.21 -20.71
N VAL A 450 -0.03 -22.69 -21.87
CA VAL A 450 -1.33 -23.01 -22.49
C VAL A 450 -1.39 -24.49 -22.89
N SER A 451 -0.33 -25.01 -23.52
CA SER A 451 -0.25 -26.42 -23.92
C SER A 451 -0.40 -27.37 -22.73
N ASP A 452 0.22 -27.04 -21.59
CA ASP A 452 0.14 -27.86 -20.37
C ASP A 452 -1.29 -27.94 -19.80
N ASN A 453 -2.15 -26.96 -20.12
CA ASN A 453 -3.51 -26.84 -19.59
C ASN A 453 -4.61 -26.89 -20.67
N ILE A 454 -4.25 -27.25 -21.92
CA ILE A 454 -5.12 -27.10 -23.09
C ILE A 454 -6.46 -27.86 -22.97
N ASN A 455 -6.42 -29.08 -22.41
CA ASN A 455 -7.61 -29.90 -22.25
C ASN A 455 -8.60 -29.26 -21.27
N GLN A 456 -8.13 -28.69 -20.17
CA GLN A 456 -8.99 -27.99 -19.21
C GLN A 456 -9.54 -26.67 -19.77
N ILE A 457 -8.83 -26.05 -20.72
CA ILE A 457 -9.31 -24.83 -21.38
C ILE A 457 -10.40 -25.17 -22.40
N LEU A 458 -10.21 -26.24 -23.19
CA LEU A 458 -11.20 -26.69 -24.19
C LEU A 458 -12.43 -27.33 -23.54
N GLU A 459 -12.24 -28.04 -22.43
CA GLU A 459 -13.28 -28.69 -21.63
C GLU A 459 -13.26 -28.13 -20.20
N PRO A 460 -13.74 -26.89 -19.98
CA PRO A 460 -13.70 -26.27 -18.66
C PRO A 460 -14.57 -27.03 -17.65
N PRO A 461 -14.16 -27.10 -16.38
CA PRO A 461 -14.98 -27.72 -15.33
C PRO A 461 -16.36 -27.08 -15.24
N MET A 462 -17.36 -27.93 -14.95
CA MET A 462 -18.70 -27.46 -14.63
C MET A 462 -18.77 -27.08 -13.14
N PHE A 463 -19.02 -25.80 -12.87
CA PHE A 463 -19.22 -25.31 -11.52
C PHE A 463 -20.71 -25.20 -11.22
N ALA A 464 -21.11 -25.49 -9.98
CA ALA A 464 -22.47 -25.29 -9.49
C ALA A 464 -22.73 -23.80 -9.21
N VAL A 465 -22.74 -22.99 -10.26
CA VAL A 465 -22.90 -21.52 -10.23
C VAL A 465 -24.02 -21.08 -11.18
N GLU A 466 -24.34 -19.78 -11.22
CA GLU A 466 -25.35 -19.30 -12.15
C GLU A 466 -24.96 -19.55 -13.62
N PRO A 467 -25.91 -19.85 -14.52
CA PRO A 467 -25.60 -20.09 -15.94
C PRO A 467 -24.90 -18.93 -16.64
N VAL A 468 -25.06 -17.70 -16.15
CA VAL A 468 -24.31 -16.53 -16.64
C VAL A 468 -22.83 -16.67 -16.29
N GLN A 469 -22.52 -16.97 -15.03
CA GLN A 469 -21.15 -17.14 -14.52
C GLN A 469 -20.42 -18.32 -15.18
N GLN A 470 -21.12 -19.43 -15.45
CA GLN A 470 -20.52 -20.55 -16.19
C GLN A 470 -20.20 -20.14 -17.64
N ARG A 471 -21.07 -19.36 -18.29
CA ARG A 471 -20.82 -18.85 -19.65
C ARG A 471 -19.62 -17.89 -19.69
N GLU A 472 -19.40 -17.11 -18.64
CA GLU A 472 -18.20 -16.26 -18.53
C GLU A 472 -16.90 -17.08 -18.51
N ILE A 473 -16.89 -18.24 -17.83
CA ILE A 473 -15.74 -19.16 -17.85
C ILE A 473 -15.51 -19.68 -19.27
N THR A 474 -16.55 -20.20 -19.93
CA THR A 474 -16.45 -20.69 -21.30
C THR A 474 -15.95 -19.59 -22.24
N SER A 475 -16.50 -18.37 -22.14
CA SER A 475 -16.04 -17.21 -22.92
C SER A 475 -14.57 -16.89 -22.67
N SER A 476 -14.13 -16.90 -21.41
CA SER A 476 -12.74 -16.63 -21.04
C SER A 476 -11.79 -17.69 -21.59
N CYS A 477 -12.19 -18.97 -21.58
CA CYS A 477 -11.45 -20.04 -22.23
C CYS A 477 -11.32 -19.83 -23.75
N MET A 478 -12.41 -19.43 -24.42
CA MET A 478 -12.37 -19.13 -25.85
C MET A 478 -11.46 -17.95 -26.16
N ASP A 479 -11.44 -16.93 -25.30
CA ASP A 479 -10.49 -15.82 -25.41
C ASP A 479 -9.03 -16.27 -25.25
N VAL A 480 -8.74 -17.19 -24.33
CA VAL A 480 -7.41 -17.79 -24.20
C VAL A 480 -7.01 -18.47 -25.52
N ILE A 481 -7.85 -19.36 -26.06
CA ILE A 481 -7.59 -20.04 -27.34
C ILE A 481 -7.35 -19.04 -28.48
N ARG A 482 -8.23 -18.04 -28.61
CA ARG A 482 -8.11 -17.00 -29.63
C ARG A 482 -6.75 -16.30 -29.56
N ASN A 483 -6.34 -15.85 -28.36
CA ASN A 483 -5.09 -15.12 -28.19
C ASN A 483 -3.85 -16.02 -28.35
N THR A 484 -3.93 -17.28 -27.95
CA THR A 484 -2.87 -18.27 -28.19
C THR A 484 -2.62 -18.47 -29.68
N LEU A 485 -3.67 -18.74 -30.46
CA LEU A 485 -3.55 -18.93 -31.91
C LEU A 485 -3.08 -17.64 -32.59
N ALA A 486 -3.62 -16.48 -32.18
CA ALA A 486 -3.19 -15.19 -32.68
C ALA A 486 -1.70 -14.96 -32.43
N LEU A 487 -1.18 -15.31 -31.26
CA LEU A 487 0.23 -15.15 -30.91
C LEU A 487 1.14 -15.97 -31.82
N GLU A 488 0.79 -17.23 -32.11
CA GLU A 488 1.55 -18.09 -33.03
C GLU A 488 1.46 -17.62 -34.48
N CYS A 489 0.28 -17.19 -34.94
CA CYS A 489 0.11 -16.68 -36.30
C CYS A 489 0.83 -15.34 -36.52
N GLN A 490 0.76 -14.43 -35.53
CA GLN A 490 1.52 -13.17 -35.56
C GLN A 490 3.02 -13.44 -35.52
N SER A 491 3.45 -14.40 -34.71
CA SER A 491 4.83 -14.86 -34.64
C SER A 491 5.34 -15.32 -36.00
N LEU A 492 4.56 -16.14 -36.71
CA LEU A 492 4.90 -16.60 -38.05
C LEU A 492 4.92 -15.44 -39.06
N LYS A 493 3.97 -14.50 -38.96
CA LYS A 493 3.96 -13.29 -39.80
C LYS A 493 5.23 -12.46 -39.60
N THR A 494 5.70 -12.28 -38.37
CA THR A 494 6.96 -11.56 -38.10
C THR A 494 8.15 -12.29 -38.72
N ASP A 495 8.20 -13.63 -38.66
CA ASP A 495 9.25 -14.42 -39.31
C ASP A 495 9.25 -14.21 -40.83
N TYR A 496 8.07 -14.20 -41.45
CA TYR A 496 7.91 -13.90 -42.86
C TYR A 496 8.50 -12.53 -43.22
N GLU A 497 8.14 -11.48 -42.48
CA GLU A 497 8.60 -10.11 -42.73
C GLU A 497 10.12 -9.96 -42.55
N VAL A 498 10.71 -10.65 -41.57
CA VAL A 498 12.15 -10.66 -41.33
C VAL A 498 12.88 -11.40 -42.45
N ILE A 499 12.44 -12.59 -42.83
CA ILE A 499 13.02 -13.34 -43.96
C ILE A 499 12.95 -12.51 -45.24
N LEU A 500 11.83 -11.83 -45.50
CA LEU A 500 11.66 -11.00 -46.69
C LEU A 500 12.64 -9.82 -46.74
N ARG A 501 12.99 -9.23 -45.58
CA ARG A 501 13.89 -8.06 -45.49
C ARG A 501 15.38 -8.42 -45.37
N GLN A 502 15.70 -9.46 -44.60
CA GLN A 502 17.07 -9.75 -44.14
C GLN A 502 17.58 -11.12 -44.63
N ASN A 503 16.73 -11.91 -45.30
CA ASN A 503 17.03 -13.24 -45.84
C ASN A 503 17.55 -14.27 -44.81
N THR A 504 17.50 -13.95 -43.51
CA THR A 504 18.00 -14.77 -42.41
C THR A 504 17.11 -14.57 -41.18
N LEU A 505 16.96 -15.61 -40.36
CA LEU A 505 16.35 -15.54 -39.04
C LEU A 505 17.44 -15.61 -37.99
N HIS A 506 17.44 -14.68 -37.04
CA HIS A 506 18.43 -14.65 -35.96
C HIS A 506 18.07 -15.55 -34.77
N HIS A 507 16.92 -16.23 -34.80
CA HIS A 507 16.41 -17.05 -33.71
C HIS A 507 16.16 -18.50 -34.14
N GLY A 508 16.70 -19.46 -33.39
CA GLY A 508 16.59 -20.90 -33.67
C GLY A 508 15.40 -21.61 -33.03
N VAL A 509 14.46 -20.88 -32.40
CA VAL A 509 13.33 -21.44 -31.66
C VAL A 509 12.03 -21.12 -32.38
N SER A 510 11.30 -22.17 -32.78
CA SER A 510 9.95 -22.05 -33.34
C SER A 510 8.94 -21.86 -32.23
N THR A 511 7.97 -20.96 -32.44
CA THR A 511 6.81 -20.82 -31.55
C THR A 511 5.67 -21.78 -31.91
N TYR A 512 5.80 -22.60 -32.95
CA TYR A 512 4.75 -23.54 -33.35
C TYR A 512 4.59 -24.67 -32.33
N SER A 513 3.35 -24.87 -31.87
CA SER A 513 2.97 -25.81 -30.81
C SER A 513 1.96 -26.86 -31.31
N PRO A 514 2.40 -27.99 -31.88
CA PRO A 514 1.50 -29.01 -32.44
C PRO A 514 0.39 -29.45 -31.48
N ALA A 515 0.72 -29.62 -30.20
CA ALA A 515 -0.22 -30.04 -29.16
C ALA A 515 -1.44 -29.11 -29.02
N ILE A 516 -1.24 -27.79 -29.13
CA ILE A 516 -2.34 -26.82 -29.05
C ILE A 516 -3.22 -26.94 -30.29
N TRP A 517 -2.61 -26.94 -31.48
CA TRP A 517 -3.34 -27.04 -32.73
C TRP A 517 -4.14 -28.34 -32.82
N ASP A 518 -3.48 -29.49 -32.59
CA ASP A 518 -4.11 -30.81 -32.63
C ASP A 518 -5.31 -30.89 -31.67
N ALA A 519 -5.16 -30.36 -30.45
CA ALA A 519 -6.24 -30.30 -29.47
C ALA A 519 -7.40 -29.41 -29.95
N VAL A 520 -7.12 -28.20 -30.46
CA VAL A 520 -8.15 -27.30 -30.98
C VAL A 520 -8.93 -27.96 -32.12
N VAL A 521 -8.25 -28.62 -33.07
CA VAL A 521 -8.94 -29.32 -34.17
C VAL A 521 -9.74 -30.51 -33.72
N ALA A 522 -9.24 -31.28 -32.75
CA ALA A 522 -9.99 -32.40 -32.21
C ALA A 522 -11.35 -31.95 -31.62
N HIS A 523 -11.45 -30.71 -31.13
CA HIS A 523 -12.65 -30.17 -30.50
C HIS A 523 -13.47 -29.22 -31.40
N LEU A 524 -13.02 -28.98 -32.64
CA LEU A 524 -13.76 -28.18 -33.62
C LEU A 524 -14.94 -28.98 -34.18
N HIS A 525 -16.13 -28.71 -33.63
CA HIS A 525 -17.40 -29.30 -34.05
C HIS A 525 -18.48 -28.23 -34.24
N GLU A 526 -19.50 -28.51 -35.05
CA GLU A 526 -20.62 -27.59 -35.32
C GLU A 526 -21.34 -27.12 -34.05
N SER A 527 -21.36 -27.96 -33.01
CA SER A 527 -21.97 -27.65 -31.72
C SER A 527 -21.17 -26.67 -30.86
N ASN A 528 -19.93 -26.33 -31.24
CA ASN A 528 -19.04 -25.44 -30.49
C ASN A 528 -18.70 -24.17 -31.29
N GLY A 529 -19.74 -23.39 -31.63
CA GLY A 529 -19.58 -22.14 -32.39
C GLY A 529 -18.67 -21.10 -31.74
N GLY A 530 -18.54 -21.12 -30.41
CA GLY A 530 -17.60 -20.27 -29.66
C GLY A 530 -16.15 -20.57 -30.02
N LEU A 531 -15.77 -21.86 -30.02
CA LEU A 531 -14.43 -22.29 -30.42
C LEU A 531 -14.16 -22.00 -31.91
N SER A 532 -15.13 -22.25 -32.78
CA SER A 532 -14.99 -21.94 -34.22
C SER A 532 -14.72 -20.46 -34.44
N THR A 533 -15.45 -19.58 -33.75
CA THR A 533 -15.24 -18.13 -33.84
C THR A 533 -13.87 -17.72 -33.28
N ALA A 534 -13.49 -18.25 -32.11
CA ALA A 534 -12.18 -18.00 -31.51
C ALA A 534 -11.02 -18.42 -32.43
N ALA A 535 -11.12 -19.61 -33.04
CA ALA A 535 -10.13 -20.13 -33.98
C ALA A 535 -10.04 -19.26 -35.24
N LEU A 536 -11.18 -18.91 -35.86
CA LEU A 536 -11.22 -18.07 -37.06
C LEU A 536 -10.60 -16.68 -36.80
N LEU A 537 -10.90 -16.07 -35.66
CA LEU A 537 -10.30 -14.80 -35.28
C LEU A 537 -8.80 -14.92 -34.98
N GLY A 538 -8.39 -16.04 -34.39
CA GLY A 538 -6.97 -16.32 -34.07
C GLY A 538 -6.09 -16.45 -35.31
N ILE A 539 -6.60 -17.03 -36.41
CA ILE A 539 -5.83 -17.25 -37.64
C ILE A 539 -5.76 -16.05 -38.59
N LEU A 540 -6.50 -14.97 -38.32
CA LEU A 540 -6.50 -13.76 -39.15
C LEU A 540 -5.10 -13.23 -39.54
N PRO A 541 -4.07 -13.27 -38.67
CA PRO A 541 -2.73 -12.81 -39.03
C PRO A 541 -2.06 -13.60 -40.17
N LEU A 542 -2.56 -14.79 -40.54
CA LEU A 542 -2.06 -15.58 -41.67
C LEU A 542 -2.52 -15.05 -43.02
N VAL A 543 -3.58 -14.22 -43.05
CA VAL A 543 -4.13 -13.67 -44.28
C VAL A 543 -3.08 -12.79 -44.96
N GLY A 544 -2.79 -13.08 -46.23
CA GLY A 544 -1.81 -12.36 -47.03
C GLY A 544 -0.37 -12.87 -46.93
N LEU A 545 -0.10 -13.89 -46.12
CA LEU A 545 1.17 -14.62 -46.15
C LEU A 545 1.19 -15.62 -47.31
N GLU A 546 2.37 -15.87 -47.88
CA GLU A 546 2.59 -16.85 -48.95
C GLU A 546 3.87 -17.67 -48.71
N LYS A 547 4.01 -18.79 -49.42
CA LYS A 547 5.22 -19.61 -49.36
C LYS A 547 6.36 -18.92 -50.11
N PHE A 548 7.56 -18.92 -49.52
CA PHE A 548 8.76 -18.46 -50.21
C PHE A 548 9.17 -19.42 -51.35
N PRO A 549 9.70 -18.89 -52.47
CA PRO A 549 10.30 -19.73 -53.50
C PRO A 549 11.58 -20.38 -52.97
N THR A 550 11.65 -21.71 -53.01
CA THR A 550 12.82 -22.50 -52.54
C THR A 550 13.58 -23.18 -53.68
N LYS A 551 13.20 -22.95 -54.94
CA LYS A 551 13.88 -23.52 -56.11
C LYS A 551 15.14 -22.71 -56.44
N GLY A 552 16.32 -23.28 -56.23
CA GLY A 552 17.60 -22.69 -56.62
C GLY A 552 18.34 -21.91 -55.53
N GLU A 553 17.75 -21.75 -54.33
CA GLU A 553 18.37 -21.16 -53.15
C GLU A 553 18.27 -22.13 -51.95
N ASP A 554 19.40 -22.55 -51.39
CA ASP A 554 19.47 -23.35 -50.15
C ASP A 554 19.27 -22.45 -48.91
N SER A 555 18.08 -21.86 -48.76
CA SER A 555 17.69 -21.19 -47.51
C SER A 555 16.91 -22.14 -46.61
N ARG A 556 17.57 -22.56 -45.52
CA ARG A 556 16.98 -23.41 -44.48
C ARG A 556 15.80 -22.72 -43.80
N GLU A 557 15.87 -21.39 -43.66
CA GLU A 557 14.87 -20.53 -43.02
C GLU A 557 13.59 -20.44 -43.85
N LYS A 558 13.71 -20.19 -45.17
CA LYS A 558 12.56 -20.20 -46.10
C LYS A 558 11.87 -21.57 -46.11
N THR A 559 12.66 -22.65 -46.11
CA THR A 559 12.13 -24.02 -46.07
C THR A 559 11.41 -24.30 -44.74
N HIS A 560 11.99 -23.91 -43.62
CA HIS A 560 11.39 -24.07 -42.29
C HIS A 560 10.09 -23.28 -42.15
N PHE A 561 10.07 -22.02 -42.60
CA PHE A 561 8.86 -21.20 -42.67
C PHE A 561 7.77 -21.88 -43.49
N ASN A 562 8.09 -22.34 -44.70
CA ASN A 562 7.12 -22.99 -45.60
C ASN A 562 6.50 -24.25 -45.00
N VAL A 563 7.25 -25.00 -44.19
CA VAL A 563 6.76 -26.17 -43.45
C VAL A 563 5.75 -25.74 -42.40
N ILE A 564 6.09 -24.78 -41.52
CA ILE A 564 5.19 -24.31 -40.46
C ILE A 564 3.94 -23.64 -41.06
N TYR A 565 4.11 -22.74 -42.03
CA TYR A 565 3.01 -22.11 -42.75
C TYR A 565 2.13 -23.15 -43.46
N GLY A 566 2.75 -24.17 -44.07
CA GLY A 566 2.04 -25.29 -44.67
C GLY A 566 1.23 -26.09 -43.66
N HIS A 567 1.77 -26.30 -42.46
CA HIS A 567 0.99 -26.83 -41.35
C HIS A 567 -0.17 -25.89 -41.07
N LEU A 568 0.03 -24.64 -40.63
CA LEU A 568 -1.08 -23.78 -40.19
C LEU A 568 -2.17 -23.49 -41.25
N THR A 569 -1.82 -23.46 -42.55
CA THR A 569 -2.78 -23.15 -43.64
C THR A 569 -3.51 -24.34 -44.23
N HIS A 570 -3.09 -25.57 -43.93
CA HIS A 570 -3.86 -26.77 -44.31
C HIS A 570 -5.14 -26.95 -43.46
N TRP A 571 -5.31 -26.11 -42.42
CA TRP A 571 -6.32 -26.27 -41.36
C TRP A 571 -7.62 -25.51 -41.68
N PRO A 572 -7.57 -24.27 -42.20
CA PRO A 572 -8.76 -23.59 -42.74
C PRO A 572 -9.47 -24.36 -43.87
N ALA A 573 -8.73 -25.17 -44.64
CA ALA A 573 -9.30 -26.01 -45.70
C ALA A 573 -10.17 -27.15 -45.14
N LYS A 574 -9.90 -27.62 -43.91
CA LYS A 574 -10.77 -28.58 -43.20
C LYS A 574 -11.99 -27.92 -42.56
N LEU A 575 -11.88 -26.64 -42.16
CA LEU A 575 -13.01 -25.85 -41.62
C LEU A 575 -14.06 -25.46 -42.67
N SER A 576 -13.71 -25.47 -43.95
CA SER A 576 -14.58 -25.12 -45.09
C SER A 576 -15.16 -26.34 -45.81
N SER A 577 -14.81 -27.55 -45.38
CA SER A 577 -15.25 -28.83 -45.94
C SER A 577 -15.99 -29.73 -44.95
N GLY A 578 -16.25 -29.23 -43.73
CA GLY A 578 -17.10 -29.84 -42.71
C GLY A 578 -18.51 -29.27 -42.79
#